data_AF-A0A9P8RMX3-F1
#
_entry.id   AF-A0A9P8RMX3-F1
#
_cell.length_a   1.000
_cell.length_b   1.000
_cell.length_c   1.000
_cell.angle_alpha   90.00
_cell.angle_beta   90.00
_cell.angle_gamma   90.00
#
_symmetry.space_group_name_H-M   'P 1'
#
loop_
_entity.id
_entity.type
_entity.pdbx_description
1 polymer ?
#
loop_
_entity_poly.entity_id
_entity_poly.type
_entity_poly.pdbx_seq_one_letter_code
_entity_poly.pdbx_strand_id
1 'polypeptide(L)'
;MFQTSIGPSGGLAGYLRPETAQGQFLTFQKLLEFNQQAMPFASASIGKSFRNEISPRSGLMRVREFLMAEIEHFVDPEGGKSHPRFVEVKDVELALLSREVQLGGKTDVEKMSIGKAVSSGLVDNETLGYFLARIQLFLKRLGVDQSKLRFRQHMANEMAHYAADCWDAELLTSYGWVECVGCADRSAYDLTVHAKRTGVPLVVRETRNEPLRIEEWQIDLDKKKFGPRFKKDGKAVEAAVEALTQEQREIFAGELNKDGRIVIDVPGVGNGKVELEKDILEIVKRTRVENIREYTPNVIEPSFGIGRILYSLVEHIYWSRPGDEARGVLSFPPPVAPTKVLLVPLSTNPEFSKLVRRFSHKLRALGISNRIDDTSASIGKRYARNDELGTPLGVTADFQSLKDGSFTLRDRDTMKQVRASEEEIVAAIKSLSEGTEIWEDVAKRLPEFTEQQVD
;
A
#
# COMPACT_ATOMS: atom_id res chain seq x y z
N MET A 1 2.07 -3.83 22.49
CA MET A 1 0.69 -3.62 22.00
C MET A 1 -0.21 -3.20 23.16
N PHE A 2 -1.37 -2.59 22.90
CA PHE A 2 -2.36 -2.32 23.96
C PHE A 2 -3.18 -3.58 24.22
N GLN A 3 -3.13 -4.09 25.45
CA GLN A 3 -3.88 -5.27 25.88
C GLN A 3 -5.25 -4.86 26.43
N THR A 4 -6.25 -5.70 26.20
CA THR A 4 -7.61 -5.58 26.73
C THR A 4 -8.20 -6.98 26.98
N SER A 5 -9.43 -7.05 27.45
CA SER A 5 -10.20 -8.30 27.54
C SER A 5 -11.47 -8.21 26.70
N ILE A 6 -11.80 -9.29 25.99
CA ILE A 6 -12.99 -9.41 25.17
C ILE A 6 -14.08 -10.13 25.99
N GLY A 7 -15.24 -9.49 26.11
CA GLY A 7 -16.36 -9.99 26.90
C GLY A 7 -16.27 -9.62 28.39
N PRO A 8 -17.41 -9.66 29.11
CA PRO A 8 -17.51 -9.13 30.48
C PRO A 8 -16.77 -9.97 31.53
N SER A 9 -16.51 -11.25 31.25
CA SER A 9 -15.87 -12.18 32.19
C SER A 9 -14.35 -12.04 32.26
N GLY A 10 -13.73 -11.30 31.34
CA GLY A 10 -12.27 -11.14 31.29
C GLY A 10 -11.49 -12.38 30.85
N GLY A 11 -12.17 -13.48 30.53
CA GLY A 11 -11.53 -14.78 30.23
C GLY A 11 -10.84 -14.87 28.87
N LEU A 12 -11.08 -13.90 27.96
CA LEU A 12 -10.45 -13.84 26.65
C LEU A 12 -9.59 -12.58 26.54
N ALA A 13 -8.27 -12.74 26.57
CA ALA A 13 -7.35 -11.64 26.32
C ALA A 13 -7.43 -11.19 24.85
N GLY A 14 -7.43 -9.88 24.63
CA GLY A 14 -7.42 -9.26 23.32
C GLY A 14 -6.40 -8.15 23.23
N TYR A 15 -6.15 -7.67 22.02
CA TYR A 15 -5.24 -6.56 21.77
C TYR A 15 -5.84 -5.61 20.74
N LEU A 16 -5.55 -4.32 20.89
CA LEU A 16 -5.75 -3.40 19.79
C LEU A 16 -4.70 -3.68 18.71
N ARG A 17 -5.16 -3.84 17.47
CA ARG A 17 -4.30 -4.22 16.35
C ARG A 17 -3.18 -3.18 16.13
N PRO A 18 -1.91 -3.61 15.98
CA PRO A 18 -0.79 -2.70 15.73
C PRO A 18 -0.66 -2.28 14.25
N GLU A 19 -1.40 -2.95 13.38
CA GLU A 19 -1.48 -2.80 11.91
C GLU A 19 -2.86 -3.27 11.43
N THR A 20 -3.18 -3.04 10.16
CA THR A 20 -4.45 -3.45 9.55
C THR A 20 -4.34 -4.69 8.65
N ALA A 21 -3.12 -5.05 8.23
CA ALA A 21 -2.77 -6.22 7.41
C ALA A 21 -3.40 -7.54 7.90
N GLN A 22 -3.32 -7.84 9.21
CA GLN A 22 -3.77 -9.12 9.78
C GLN A 22 -5.23 -9.47 9.46
N GLY A 23 -6.12 -8.46 9.38
CA GLY A 23 -7.52 -8.70 9.00
C GLY A 23 -7.69 -9.17 7.55
N GLN A 24 -6.79 -8.73 6.67
CA GLN A 24 -6.76 -9.10 5.25
C GLN A 24 -6.27 -10.55 5.09
N PHE A 25 -5.23 -10.96 5.82
CA PHE A 25 -4.74 -12.35 5.80
C PHE A 25 -5.78 -13.35 6.36
N LEU A 26 -6.44 -13.02 7.47
CA LEU A 26 -7.49 -13.86 8.05
C LEU A 26 -8.72 -14.03 7.14
N THR A 27 -8.91 -13.10 6.19
CA THR A 27 -10.02 -13.13 5.22
C THR A 27 -9.60 -13.56 3.82
N PHE A 28 -8.33 -13.98 3.64
CA PHE A 28 -7.73 -14.34 2.35
C PHE A 28 -8.61 -15.25 1.48
N GLN A 29 -9.14 -16.35 2.04
CA GLN A 29 -9.96 -17.30 1.27
C GLN A 29 -11.22 -16.66 0.68
N LYS A 30 -11.87 -15.75 1.41
CA LYS A 30 -13.05 -15.03 0.92
C LYS A 30 -12.68 -13.98 -0.13
N LEU A 31 -11.52 -13.33 0.02
CA LEU A 31 -11.02 -12.36 -0.96
C LEU A 31 -10.65 -13.04 -2.28
N LEU A 32 -9.98 -14.20 -2.19
CA LEU A 32 -9.66 -15.03 -3.35
C LEU A 32 -10.94 -15.55 -4.03
N GLU A 33 -11.93 -16.02 -3.26
CA GLU A 33 -13.24 -16.41 -3.78
C GLU A 33 -13.96 -15.26 -4.49
N PHE A 34 -13.95 -14.07 -3.88
CA PHE A 34 -14.52 -12.86 -4.50
C PHE A 34 -13.83 -12.52 -5.82
N ASN A 35 -12.52 -12.76 -5.91
CA ASN A 35 -11.75 -12.63 -7.16
C ASN A 35 -11.85 -13.89 -8.06
N GLN A 36 -12.86 -14.73 -7.87
CA GLN A 36 -13.12 -15.93 -8.69
C GLN A 36 -11.92 -16.90 -8.76
N GLN A 37 -11.17 -17.01 -7.66
CA GLN A 37 -9.95 -17.82 -7.57
C GLN A 37 -8.81 -17.35 -8.50
N ALA A 38 -8.92 -16.16 -9.10
CA ALA A 38 -7.91 -15.63 -10.01
C ALA A 38 -6.80 -14.90 -9.25
N MET A 39 -5.59 -14.96 -9.82
CA MET A 39 -4.39 -14.28 -9.34
C MET A 39 -3.78 -13.44 -10.48
N PRO A 40 -3.05 -12.35 -10.17
CA PRO A 40 -2.90 -11.74 -8.85
C PRO A 40 -4.17 -10.97 -8.42
N PHE A 41 -4.27 -10.64 -7.14
CA PHE A 41 -5.29 -9.71 -6.64
C PHE A 41 -4.75 -8.88 -5.49
N ALA A 42 -5.42 -7.77 -5.18
CA ALA A 42 -5.10 -6.96 -4.01
C ALA A 42 -6.31 -6.77 -3.11
N SER A 43 -6.06 -6.70 -1.80
CA SER A 43 -6.99 -6.12 -0.84
C SER A 43 -6.37 -4.85 -0.26
N ALA A 44 -7.23 -3.96 0.25
CA ALA A 44 -6.76 -2.78 0.97
C ALA A 44 -7.63 -2.53 2.20
N SER A 45 -6.99 -2.03 3.25
CA SER A 45 -7.65 -1.62 4.48
C SER A 45 -7.19 -0.24 4.89
N ILE A 46 -8.14 0.66 5.16
CA ILE A 46 -7.88 1.97 5.76
C ILE A 46 -8.49 1.97 7.15
N GLY A 47 -7.66 2.13 8.17
CA GLY A 47 -8.14 2.04 9.54
C GLY A 47 -7.14 2.45 10.58
N LYS A 48 -7.63 2.57 11.81
CA LYS A 48 -6.80 2.89 12.97
C LYS A 48 -5.96 1.68 13.38
N SER A 49 -4.73 1.98 13.76
CA SER A 49 -3.74 1.07 14.32
C SER A 49 -3.16 1.66 15.60
N PHE A 50 -2.75 0.79 16.52
CA PHE A 50 -2.41 1.17 17.88
C PHE A 50 -1.06 0.61 18.31
N ARG A 51 -0.12 1.48 18.65
CA ARG A 51 1.20 1.09 19.15
C ARG A 51 1.39 1.70 20.54
N ASN A 52 1.62 0.86 21.55
CA ASN A 52 1.82 1.32 22.93
C ASN A 52 3.25 1.87 23.10
N GLU A 53 3.50 3.00 22.44
CA GLU A 53 4.80 3.67 22.42
C GLU A 53 5.22 4.12 23.82
N ILE A 54 6.49 3.87 24.16
CA ILE A 54 7.04 4.14 25.49
C ILE A 54 7.08 5.64 25.75
N SER A 55 7.62 6.41 24.80
CA SER A 55 7.73 7.88 24.87
C SER A 55 7.29 8.50 23.54
N PRO A 56 5.99 8.79 23.36
CA PRO A 56 5.53 9.50 22.16
C PRO A 56 6.14 10.91 22.12
N ARG A 57 6.73 11.29 20.99
CA ARG A 57 7.45 12.56 20.74
C ARG A 57 7.28 12.98 19.28
N SER A 58 7.70 14.20 18.95
CA SER A 58 7.73 14.72 17.57
C SER A 58 6.35 14.81 16.89
N GLY A 59 5.34 15.25 17.64
CA GLY A 59 3.99 15.51 17.13
C GLY A 59 3.36 14.27 16.49
N LEU A 60 2.99 14.35 15.21
CA LEU A 60 2.35 13.27 14.47
C LEU A 60 3.32 12.15 14.04
N MET A 61 4.64 12.32 14.22
CA MET A 61 5.62 11.33 13.77
C MET A 61 5.61 10.04 14.59
N ARG A 62 5.32 10.15 15.89
CA ARG A 62 5.37 9.02 16.82
C ARG A 62 4.23 9.09 17.84
N VAL A 63 3.06 8.58 17.44
CA VAL A 63 1.81 8.59 18.21
C VAL A 63 1.35 7.17 18.59
N ARG A 64 0.41 7.08 19.53
CA ARG A 64 -0.12 5.80 20.04
C ARG A 64 -1.30 5.24 19.25
N GLU A 65 -2.05 6.11 18.58
CA GLU A 65 -3.12 5.78 17.65
C GLU A 65 -2.90 6.59 16.37
N PHE A 66 -2.94 5.93 15.22
CA PHE A 66 -2.78 6.59 13.92
C PHE A 66 -3.58 5.86 12.86
N LEU A 67 -3.91 6.59 11.79
CA LEU A 67 -4.57 6.05 10.61
C LEU A 67 -3.50 5.47 9.68
N MET A 68 -3.71 4.23 9.27
CA MET A 68 -2.94 3.55 8.24
C MET A 68 -3.82 3.26 7.04
N ALA A 69 -3.22 3.24 5.86
CA ALA A 69 -3.79 2.59 4.69
C ALA A 69 -2.80 1.52 4.25
N GLU A 70 -3.22 0.27 4.18
CA GLU A 70 -2.36 -0.86 3.81
C GLU A 70 -2.98 -1.63 2.67
N ILE A 71 -2.14 -2.07 1.75
CA ILE A 71 -2.54 -2.88 0.60
C ILE A 71 -1.80 -4.20 0.71
N GLU A 72 -2.53 -5.32 0.67
CA GLU A 72 -1.91 -6.65 0.47
C GLU A 72 -2.11 -7.04 -0.98
N HIS A 73 -1.03 -7.03 -1.77
CA HIS A 73 -1.07 -7.49 -3.16
C HIS A 73 -0.53 -8.91 -3.26
N PHE A 74 -1.44 -9.87 -3.41
CA PHE A 74 -1.14 -11.30 -3.48
C PHE A 74 -0.73 -11.68 -4.90
N VAL A 75 0.44 -12.30 -5.03
CA VAL A 75 1.04 -12.70 -6.30
C VAL A 75 1.51 -14.15 -6.26
N ASP A 76 1.55 -14.76 -7.45
CA ASP A 76 2.16 -16.07 -7.64
C ASP A 76 3.68 -16.00 -7.40
N PRO A 77 4.24 -16.80 -6.47
CA PRO A 77 5.67 -16.86 -6.22
C PRO A 77 6.50 -17.32 -7.43
N GLU A 78 5.98 -18.21 -8.30
CA GLU A 78 6.71 -18.73 -9.46
C GLU A 78 6.46 -17.92 -10.74
N GLY A 79 5.47 -17.02 -10.74
CA GLY A 79 5.13 -16.15 -11.87
C GLY A 79 6.10 -14.98 -12.11
N GLY A 80 7.30 -15.03 -11.51
CA GLY A 80 8.32 -13.98 -11.60
C GLY A 80 7.92 -12.62 -11.00
N LYS A 81 6.80 -12.56 -10.26
CA LYS A 81 6.22 -11.32 -9.71
C LYS A 81 6.13 -10.17 -10.74
N SER A 82 5.84 -10.52 -12.00
CA SER A 82 5.59 -9.55 -13.06
C SER A 82 4.33 -8.73 -12.78
N HIS A 83 4.27 -7.49 -13.28
CA HIS A 83 3.07 -6.65 -13.09
C HIS A 83 2.58 -6.14 -14.45
N PRO A 84 1.35 -6.49 -14.90
CA PRO A 84 0.87 -6.16 -16.25
C PRO A 84 0.92 -4.66 -16.60
N ARG A 85 0.80 -3.80 -15.58
CA ARG A 85 0.82 -2.33 -15.75
C ARG A 85 2.17 -1.69 -15.42
N PHE A 86 3.23 -2.47 -15.22
CA PHE A 86 4.56 -1.91 -14.96
C PHE A 86 5.04 -1.01 -16.11
N VAL A 87 4.67 -1.36 -17.35
CA VAL A 87 4.96 -0.56 -18.55
C VAL A 87 4.45 0.90 -18.45
N GLU A 88 3.38 1.16 -17.70
CA GLU A 88 2.82 2.50 -17.52
C GLU A 88 3.70 3.40 -16.63
N VAL A 89 4.56 2.81 -15.82
CA VAL A 89 5.35 3.52 -14.81
C VAL A 89 6.85 3.32 -14.94
N LYS A 90 7.31 2.47 -15.85
CA LYS A 90 8.73 2.10 -16.03
C LYS A 90 9.66 3.32 -16.19
N ASP A 91 9.18 4.41 -16.76
CA ASP A 91 9.95 5.62 -17.05
C ASP A 91 9.91 6.65 -15.89
N VAL A 92 9.19 6.36 -14.81
CA VAL A 92 9.17 7.23 -13.62
C VAL A 92 10.53 7.18 -12.94
N GLU A 93 11.18 8.33 -12.79
CA GLU A 93 12.47 8.46 -12.11
C GLU A 93 12.31 8.58 -10.59
N LEU A 94 13.00 7.73 -9.83
CA LEU A 94 12.99 7.71 -8.36
C LEU A 94 14.39 8.07 -7.85
N ALA A 95 14.45 8.69 -6.67
CA ALA A 95 15.68 8.85 -5.91
C ALA A 95 15.84 7.64 -4.98
N LEU A 96 16.74 6.72 -5.32
CA LEU A 96 16.94 5.44 -4.64
C LEU A 96 18.20 5.48 -3.77
N LEU A 97 18.07 5.13 -2.50
CA LEU A 97 19.18 4.87 -1.57
C LEU A 97 19.28 3.36 -1.35
N SER A 98 20.24 2.73 -2.04
CA SER A 98 20.44 1.28 -1.99
C SER A 98 21.06 0.82 -0.67
N ARG A 99 20.93 -0.47 -0.39
CA ARG A 99 21.60 -1.12 0.74
C ARG A 99 23.13 -0.99 0.68
N GLU A 100 23.72 -1.10 -0.51
CA GLU A 100 25.16 -1.04 -0.69
C GLU A 100 25.75 0.33 -0.31
N VAL A 101 25.09 1.41 -0.71
CA VAL A 101 25.49 2.78 -0.34
C VAL A 101 25.42 2.97 1.18
N GLN A 102 24.35 2.46 1.82
CA GLN A 102 24.17 2.52 3.27
C GLN A 102 25.25 1.72 4.01
N LEU A 103 25.60 0.52 3.54
CA LEU A 103 26.70 -0.29 4.11
C LEU A 103 28.06 0.43 4.04
N GLY A 104 28.26 1.27 3.02
CA GLY A 104 29.41 2.15 2.90
C GLY A 104 29.40 3.37 3.84
N GLY A 105 28.38 3.52 4.69
CA GLY A 105 28.20 4.67 5.60
C GLY A 105 27.78 5.96 4.90
N LYS A 106 27.24 5.86 3.67
CA LYS A 106 26.82 6.98 2.84
C LYS A 106 25.31 7.08 2.76
N THR A 107 24.82 8.25 2.34
CA THR A 107 23.39 8.54 2.18
C THR A 107 23.07 9.10 0.80
N ASP A 108 24.01 8.97 -0.14
CA ASP A 108 23.86 9.42 -1.52
C ASP A 108 22.72 8.66 -2.22
N VAL A 109 21.84 9.40 -2.87
CA VAL A 109 20.75 8.83 -3.66
C VAL A 109 21.16 8.75 -5.13
N GLU A 110 20.86 7.64 -5.79
CA GLU A 110 20.95 7.53 -7.24
C GLU A 110 19.57 7.82 -7.85
N LYS A 111 19.53 8.74 -8.82
CA LYS A 111 18.31 8.99 -9.60
C LYS A 111 18.30 8.08 -10.81
N MET A 112 17.26 7.24 -10.92
CA MET A 112 17.06 6.40 -12.09
C MET A 112 15.58 6.07 -12.31
N SER A 113 15.23 5.77 -13.56
CA SER A 113 13.91 5.20 -13.89
C SER A 113 13.69 3.88 -13.17
N ILE A 114 12.47 3.61 -12.70
CA ILE A 114 12.14 2.34 -12.03
C ILE A 114 12.35 1.13 -12.94
N GLY A 115 12.15 1.28 -14.25
CA GLY A 115 12.43 0.24 -15.25
C GLY A 115 13.90 -0.19 -15.24
N LYS A 116 14.83 0.79 -15.21
CA LYS A 116 16.26 0.53 -15.06
C LYS A 116 16.56 -0.19 -13.76
N ALA A 117 16.00 0.27 -12.64
CA ALA A 117 16.24 -0.30 -11.32
C ALA A 117 15.79 -1.77 -11.21
N VAL A 118 14.65 -2.12 -11.82
CA VAL A 118 14.18 -3.51 -11.90
C VAL A 118 15.08 -4.33 -12.84
N SER A 119 15.40 -3.82 -14.02
CA SER A 119 16.24 -4.53 -14.99
C SER A 119 17.68 -4.80 -14.50
N SER A 120 18.21 -3.95 -13.62
CA SER A 120 19.53 -4.13 -13.00
C SER A 120 19.51 -5.02 -11.77
N GLY A 121 18.32 -5.46 -11.32
CA GLY A 121 18.15 -6.22 -10.08
C GLY A 121 18.31 -5.41 -8.80
N LEU A 122 18.33 -4.07 -8.87
CA LEU A 122 18.36 -3.21 -7.67
C LEU A 122 17.02 -3.29 -6.92
N VAL A 123 15.92 -3.27 -7.67
CA VAL A 123 14.57 -3.56 -7.18
C VAL A 123 14.21 -4.96 -7.67
N ASP A 124 13.82 -5.84 -6.74
CA ASP A 124 13.73 -7.28 -6.98
C ASP A 124 12.81 -7.69 -8.16
N ASN A 125 11.66 -7.01 -8.33
CA ASN A 125 10.68 -7.40 -9.34
C ASN A 125 9.78 -6.23 -9.80
N GLU A 126 9.05 -6.45 -10.90
CA GLU A 126 8.17 -5.44 -11.50
C GLU A 126 6.99 -5.05 -10.60
N THR A 127 6.45 -5.97 -9.79
CA THR A 127 5.34 -5.66 -8.88
C THR A 127 5.79 -4.69 -7.79
N LEU A 128 6.94 -4.95 -7.16
CA LEU A 128 7.53 -4.04 -6.19
C LEU A 128 7.84 -2.69 -6.85
N GLY A 129 8.50 -2.70 -8.01
CA GLY A 129 8.79 -1.48 -8.77
C GLY A 129 7.53 -0.68 -9.15
N TYR A 130 6.46 -1.35 -9.56
CA TYR A 130 5.18 -0.72 -9.87
C TYR A 130 4.66 0.04 -8.65
N PHE A 131 4.64 -0.60 -7.47
CA PHE A 131 4.17 0.07 -6.25
C PHE A 131 5.06 1.22 -5.82
N LEU A 132 6.39 1.13 -5.92
CA LEU A 132 7.29 2.25 -5.62
C LEU A 132 7.00 3.47 -6.50
N ALA A 133 6.85 3.26 -7.81
CA ALA A 133 6.52 4.34 -8.72
C ALA A 133 5.12 4.93 -8.45
N ARG A 134 4.12 4.08 -8.15
CA ARG A 134 2.76 4.53 -7.78
C ARG A 134 2.75 5.31 -6.46
N ILE A 135 3.56 4.92 -5.48
CA ILE A 135 3.75 5.65 -4.23
C ILE A 135 4.30 7.05 -4.51
N GLN A 136 5.34 7.17 -5.34
CA GLN A 136 5.90 8.48 -5.71
C GLN A 136 4.84 9.35 -6.39
N LEU A 137 4.13 8.81 -7.39
CA LEU A 137 3.09 9.55 -8.11
C LEU A 137 1.95 9.98 -7.18
N PHE A 138 1.58 9.15 -6.20
CA PHE A 138 0.62 9.50 -5.17
C PHE A 138 1.11 10.66 -4.30
N LEU A 139 2.33 10.57 -3.75
CA LEU A 139 2.92 11.63 -2.92
C LEU A 139 3.07 12.95 -3.71
N LYS A 140 3.50 12.88 -4.97
CA LYS A 140 3.55 14.03 -5.89
C LYS A 140 2.18 14.67 -6.05
N ARG A 141 1.12 13.87 -6.25
CA ARG A 141 -0.25 14.37 -6.38
C ARG A 141 -0.77 15.03 -5.09
N LEU A 142 -0.30 14.58 -3.93
CA LEU A 142 -0.60 15.23 -2.65
C LEU A 142 0.08 16.60 -2.48
N GLY A 143 1.13 16.89 -3.26
CA GLY A 143 1.91 18.12 -3.17
C GLY A 143 3.24 17.97 -2.42
N VAL A 144 3.70 16.74 -2.17
CA VAL A 144 5.02 16.50 -1.57
C VAL A 144 6.11 17.04 -2.49
N ASP A 145 7.07 17.74 -1.90
CA ASP A 145 8.25 18.23 -2.61
C ASP A 145 9.15 17.04 -3.00
N GLN A 146 9.29 16.81 -4.31
CA GLN A 146 10.02 15.66 -4.84
C GLN A 146 11.53 15.76 -4.59
N SER A 147 12.07 16.95 -4.26
CA SER A 147 13.46 17.11 -3.83
C SER A 147 13.70 16.62 -2.39
N LYS A 148 12.61 16.46 -1.61
CA LYS A 148 12.57 16.02 -0.22
C LYS A 148 11.99 14.60 -0.08
N LEU A 149 11.98 13.83 -1.17
CA LEU A 149 11.53 12.44 -1.20
C LEU A 149 12.69 11.54 -1.65
N ARG A 150 12.87 10.41 -0.96
CA ARG A 150 13.72 9.31 -1.42
C ARG A 150 13.09 7.97 -1.07
N PHE A 151 13.56 6.92 -1.73
CA PHE A 151 13.23 5.54 -1.38
C PHE A 151 14.49 4.87 -0.81
N ARG A 152 14.42 4.43 0.45
CA ARG A 152 15.53 3.78 1.13
C ARG A 152 15.29 2.27 1.20
N GLN A 153 16.23 1.50 0.67
CA GLN A 153 16.18 0.05 0.78
C GLN A 153 16.51 -0.40 2.21
N HIS A 154 15.81 -1.38 2.74
CA HIS A 154 16.13 -1.97 4.04
C HIS A 154 17.46 -2.71 4.02
N MET A 155 18.17 -2.65 5.14
CA MET A 155 19.38 -3.42 5.38
C MET A 155 19.03 -4.87 5.76
N ALA A 156 19.93 -5.82 5.52
CA ALA A 156 19.67 -7.24 5.80
C ALA A 156 19.32 -7.53 7.28
N ASN A 157 19.82 -6.71 8.21
CA ASN A 157 19.53 -6.79 9.65
C ASN A 157 18.24 -6.05 10.08
N GLU A 158 17.68 -5.21 9.21
CA GLU A 158 16.43 -4.48 9.43
C GLU A 158 15.23 -5.20 8.80
N MET A 159 15.50 -5.97 7.74
CA MET A 159 14.50 -6.80 7.09
C MET A 159 13.93 -7.81 8.09
N ALA A 160 12.61 -7.98 8.06
CA ALA A 160 12.03 -9.17 8.66
C ALA A 160 12.64 -10.41 8.01
N HIS A 161 12.91 -11.45 8.80
CA HIS A 161 13.58 -12.69 8.36
C HIS A 161 12.91 -13.42 7.18
N TYR A 162 11.74 -12.97 6.76
CA TYR A 162 10.92 -13.49 5.67
C TYR A 162 10.73 -12.52 4.49
N ALA A 163 11.19 -11.27 4.60
CA ALA A 163 11.05 -10.31 3.51
C ALA A 163 12.10 -10.59 2.42
N ALA A 164 11.73 -10.49 1.15
CA ALA A 164 12.68 -10.67 0.03
C ALA A 164 13.40 -9.35 -0.31
N ASP A 165 12.66 -8.26 -0.38
CA ASP A 165 13.14 -6.90 -0.57
C ASP A 165 12.16 -5.92 0.11
N CYS A 166 12.65 -4.76 0.53
CA CYS A 166 11.81 -3.77 1.19
C CYS A 166 12.38 -2.36 1.01
N TRP A 167 11.50 -1.42 0.68
CA TRP A 167 11.85 -0.03 0.40
C TRP A 167 10.90 0.93 1.12
N ASP A 168 11.45 1.91 1.82
CA ASP A 168 10.70 2.95 2.50
C ASP A 168 10.72 4.23 1.68
N ALA A 169 9.55 4.79 1.37
CA ALA A 169 9.44 6.17 0.94
C ALA A 169 9.63 7.08 2.17
N GLU A 170 10.76 7.77 2.20
CA GLU A 170 11.14 8.69 3.27
C GLU A 170 10.96 10.14 2.81
N LEU A 171 10.39 10.96 3.69
CA LEU A 171 10.24 12.40 3.48
C LEU A 171 11.18 13.17 4.40
N LEU A 172 11.92 14.13 3.84
CA LEU A 172 12.79 15.00 4.61
C LEU A 172 11.96 16.06 5.33
N THR A 173 12.11 16.13 6.65
CA THR A 173 11.40 17.05 7.53
C THR A 173 12.38 17.79 8.44
N SER A 174 11.87 18.69 9.27
CA SER A 174 12.64 19.33 10.35
C SER A 174 13.25 18.33 11.35
N TYR A 175 12.70 17.10 11.43
CA TYR A 175 13.24 15.99 12.23
C TYR A 175 14.20 15.07 11.46
N GLY A 176 14.56 15.42 10.22
CA GLY A 176 15.34 14.57 9.32
C GLY A 176 14.46 13.71 8.42
N TRP A 177 15.04 12.64 7.87
CA TRP A 177 14.34 11.69 7.01
C TRP A 177 13.41 10.80 7.83
N VAL A 178 12.13 10.77 7.45
CA VAL A 178 11.09 10.01 8.14
C VAL A 178 10.39 9.09 7.16
N GLU A 179 10.38 7.80 7.47
CA GLU A 179 9.60 6.77 6.79
C GLU A 179 8.10 7.09 6.85
N CYS A 180 7.51 7.31 5.67
CA CYS A 180 6.10 7.66 5.52
C CYS A 180 5.28 6.56 4.84
N VAL A 181 5.92 5.77 3.96
CA VAL A 181 5.33 4.59 3.33
C VAL A 181 6.36 3.48 3.29
N GLY A 182 6.08 2.34 3.93
CA GLY A 182 6.87 1.12 3.74
C GLY A 182 6.34 0.34 2.53
N CYS A 183 7.20 -0.26 1.74
CA CYS A 183 6.82 -1.12 0.62
C CYS A 183 7.65 -2.42 0.69
N ALA A 184 7.05 -3.47 1.23
CA ALA A 184 7.74 -4.72 1.56
C ALA A 184 7.28 -5.87 0.66
N ASP A 185 8.20 -6.74 0.28
CA ASP A 185 7.88 -8.07 -0.23
C ASP A 185 7.94 -9.06 0.93
N ARG A 186 6.78 -9.40 1.51
CA ARG A 186 6.65 -10.22 2.72
C ARG A 186 6.69 -11.72 2.44
N SER A 187 6.92 -12.12 1.18
CA SER A 187 6.77 -13.50 0.73
C SER A 187 5.45 -14.13 1.21
N ALA A 188 5.46 -15.39 1.66
CA ALA A 188 4.27 -16.15 2.08
C ALA A 188 4.06 -16.19 3.60
N TYR A 189 4.86 -15.45 4.37
CA TYR A 189 5.01 -15.65 5.82
C TYR A 189 3.69 -15.65 6.59
N ASP A 190 2.89 -14.57 6.47
CA ASP A 190 1.67 -14.39 7.26
C ASP A 190 0.65 -15.51 6.99
N LEU A 191 0.44 -15.86 5.72
CA LEU A 191 -0.47 -16.94 5.34
C LEU A 191 0.03 -18.29 5.85
N THR A 192 1.32 -18.58 5.74
CA THR A 192 1.91 -19.83 6.25
C THR A 192 1.77 -19.93 7.78
N VAL A 193 2.03 -18.86 8.52
CA VAL A 193 1.93 -18.86 9.99
C VAL A 193 0.48 -19.06 10.44
N HIS A 194 -0.47 -18.36 9.84
CA HIS A 194 -1.89 -18.52 10.16
C HIS A 194 -2.41 -19.91 9.78
N ALA A 195 -2.04 -20.43 8.61
CA ALA A 195 -2.42 -21.77 8.18
C ALA A 195 -1.88 -22.85 9.15
N LYS A 196 -0.60 -22.76 9.52
CA LYS A 196 0.02 -23.68 10.49
C LYS A 196 -0.64 -23.63 11.86
N ARG A 197 -1.05 -22.44 12.32
CA ARG A 197 -1.67 -22.26 13.64
C ARG A 197 -3.12 -22.73 13.69
N THR A 198 -3.87 -22.56 12.61
CA THR A 198 -5.31 -22.85 12.55
C THR A 198 -5.62 -24.24 11.97
N GLY A 199 -4.69 -24.84 11.22
CA GLY A 199 -4.93 -26.06 10.44
C GLY A 199 -5.79 -25.82 9.19
N VAL A 200 -6.13 -24.57 8.89
CA VAL A 200 -6.92 -24.20 7.70
C VAL A 200 -5.97 -23.80 6.58
N PRO A 201 -6.04 -24.43 5.39
CA PRO A 201 -5.16 -24.08 4.28
C PRO A 201 -5.46 -22.68 3.74
N LEU A 202 -4.43 -21.84 3.66
CA LEU A 202 -4.46 -20.51 3.05
C LEU A 202 -3.61 -20.54 1.77
N VAL A 203 -4.16 -21.16 0.74
CA VAL A 203 -3.48 -21.50 -0.52
C VAL A 203 -4.36 -21.15 -1.70
N VAL A 204 -3.73 -20.94 -2.85
CA VAL A 204 -4.38 -20.85 -4.17
C VAL A 204 -4.34 -22.23 -4.82
N ARG A 205 -5.42 -22.59 -5.51
CA ARG A 205 -5.49 -23.79 -6.36
C ARG A 205 -5.86 -23.38 -7.77
N GLU A 206 -4.95 -23.58 -8.71
CA GLU A 206 -5.16 -23.25 -10.12
C GLU A 206 -5.04 -24.50 -10.99
N THR A 207 -5.85 -24.54 -12.05
CA THR A 207 -5.74 -25.61 -13.04
C THR A 207 -4.52 -25.34 -13.90
N ARG A 208 -3.65 -26.34 -14.05
CA ARG A 208 -2.49 -26.24 -14.94
C ARG A 208 -2.97 -26.24 -16.39
N ASN A 209 -2.34 -25.40 -17.22
CA ASN A 209 -2.57 -25.44 -18.67
C ASN A 209 -2.17 -26.80 -19.27
N GLU A 210 -1.06 -27.36 -18.77
CA GLU A 210 -0.58 -28.68 -19.13
C GLU A 210 -0.43 -29.55 -17.88
N PRO A 211 -0.99 -30.78 -17.86
CA PRO A 211 -0.87 -31.68 -16.72
C PRO A 211 0.60 -32.03 -16.45
N LEU A 212 1.05 -31.81 -15.22
CA LEU A 212 2.39 -32.18 -14.81
C LEU A 212 2.44 -33.70 -14.57
N ARG A 213 3.25 -34.41 -15.35
CA ARG A 213 3.46 -35.86 -15.22
C ARG A 213 4.73 -36.10 -14.43
N ILE A 214 4.59 -36.57 -13.20
CA ILE A 214 5.70 -36.89 -12.32
C ILE A 214 5.82 -38.41 -12.25
N GLU A 215 6.98 -38.93 -12.64
CA GLU A 215 7.30 -40.34 -12.38
C GLU A 215 7.84 -40.48 -10.96
N GLU A 216 7.15 -41.22 -10.12
CA GLU A 216 7.57 -41.47 -8.75
C GLU A 216 7.44 -42.95 -8.39
N TRP A 217 8.31 -43.42 -7.53
CA TRP A 217 8.20 -44.72 -6.89
C TRP A 217 7.15 -44.63 -5.78
N GLN A 218 6.01 -45.30 -6.01
CA GLN A 218 4.93 -45.42 -5.05
C GLN A 218 5.03 -46.73 -4.31
N ILE A 219 4.65 -46.68 -3.04
CA ILE A 219 4.65 -47.83 -2.15
C ILE A 219 3.21 -48.28 -1.97
N ASP A 220 2.95 -49.55 -2.27
CA ASP A 220 1.70 -50.21 -1.94
C ASP A 220 1.94 -51.22 -0.81
N LEU A 221 1.24 -51.01 0.31
CA LEU A 221 1.25 -51.92 1.46
C LEU A 221 -0.01 -52.79 1.45
N ASP A 222 0.14 -54.12 1.49
CA ASP A 222 -0.98 -55.03 1.70
C ASP A 222 -1.43 -54.96 3.17
N LYS A 223 -2.38 -54.06 3.46
CA LYS A 223 -2.89 -53.83 4.82
C LYS A 223 -3.47 -55.11 5.46
N LYS A 224 -3.94 -56.09 4.68
CA LYS A 224 -4.50 -57.35 5.21
C LYS A 224 -3.42 -58.26 5.78
N LYS A 225 -2.20 -58.21 5.25
CA LYS A 225 -1.05 -58.96 5.78
C LYS A 225 -0.19 -58.13 6.73
N PHE A 226 -0.01 -56.85 6.42
CA PHE A 226 0.77 -55.90 7.23
C PHE A 226 0.21 -55.75 8.64
N GLY A 227 -1.11 -55.55 8.78
CA GLY A 227 -1.78 -55.37 10.07
C GLY A 227 -1.55 -56.54 11.04
N PRO A 228 -1.88 -57.79 10.65
CA PRO A 228 -1.64 -58.97 11.47
C PRO A 228 -0.15 -59.23 11.79
N ARG A 229 0.77 -58.84 10.89
CA ARG A 229 2.21 -59.06 11.04
C ARG A 229 2.83 -58.15 12.10
N PHE A 230 2.50 -56.86 12.08
CA PHE A 230 3.15 -55.85 12.93
C PHE A 230 2.30 -55.39 14.12
N LYS A 231 0.97 -55.61 14.10
CA LYS A 231 0.04 -55.35 15.22
C LYS A 231 0.29 -53.97 15.87
N LYS A 232 0.79 -53.94 17.11
CA LYS A 232 1.06 -52.73 17.89
C LYS A 232 2.16 -51.85 17.28
N ASP A 233 3.07 -52.45 16.51
CA ASP A 233 4.22 -51.77 15.88
C ASP A 233 3.86 -51.26 14.47
N GLY A 234 2.69 -51.64 13.93
CA GLY A 234 2.27 -51.33 12.56
C GLY A 234 2.28 -49.84 12.23
N LYS A 235 1.85 -48.96 13.15
CA LYS A 235 1.87 -47.50 12.92
C LYS A 235 3.29 -46.94 12.80
N ALA A 236 4.23 -47.46 13.57
CA ALA A 236 5.62 -47.00 13.53
C ALA A 236 6.31 -47.45 12.24
N VAL A 237 6.05 -48.70 11.82
CA VAL A 237 6.55 -49.25 10.56
C VAL A 237 5.92 -48.54 9.36
N GLU A 238 4.60 -48.28 9.37
CA GLU A 238 3.90 -47.54 8.30
C GLU A 238 4.47 -46.13 8.14
N ALA A 239 4.66 -45.40 9.25
CA ALA A 239 5.29 -44.07 9.22
C ALA A 239 6.73 -44.09 8.68
N ALA A 240 7.52 -45.11 9.02
CA ALA A 240 8.89 -45.26 8.52
C ALA A 240 8.93 -45.57 7.01
N VAL A 241 8.01 -46.41 6.53
CA VAL A 241 7.83 -46.71 5.10
C VAL A 241 7.40 -45.46 4.33
N GLU A 242 6.42 -44.71 4.85
CA GLU A 242 5.94 -43.48 4.24
C GLU A 242 7.02 -42.39 4.17
N ALA A 243 7.93 -42.36 5.15
CA ALA A 243 9.04 -41.40 5.23
C ALA A 243 10.20 -41.67 4.24
N LEU A 244 10.20 -42.81 3.52
CA LEU A 244 11.25 -43.14 2.55
C LEU A 244 11.29 -42.14 1.39
N THR A 245 12.49 -41.65 1.05
CA THR A 245 12.74 -40.76 -0.09
C THR A 245 12.58 -41.49 -1.43
N GLN A 246 12.44 -40.75 -2.53
CA GLN A 246 12.35 -41.35 -3.87
C GLN A 246 13.60 -42.16 -4.25
N GLU A 247 14.79 -41.67 -3.87
CA GLU A 247 16.06 -42.38 -4.06
C GLU A 247 16.10 -43.71 -3.28
N GLN A 248 15.66 -43.68 -2.01
CA GLN A 248 15.56 -44.89 -1.19
C GLN A 248 14.55 -45.88 -1.77
N ARG A 249 13.39 -45.40 -2.24
CA ARG A 249 12.38 -46.23 -2.87
C ARG A 249 12.88 -46.86 -4.16
N GLU A 250 13.65 -46.14 -4.97
CA GLU A 250 14.27 -46.70 -6.18
C GLU A 250 15.24 -47.84 -5.84
N ILE A 251 16.13 -47.63 -4.86
CA ILE A 251 17.07 -48.66 -4.40
C ILE A 251 16.30 -49.88 -3.88
N PHE A 252 15.33 -49.66 -3.00
CA PHE A 252 14.53 -50.73 -2.39
C PHE A 252 13.62 -51.44 -3.38
N ALA A 253 13.15 -50.77 -4.44
CA ALA A 253 12.44 -51.44 -5.54
C ALA A 253 13.36 -52.42 -6.27
N GLY A 254 14.63 -52.06 -6.46
CA GLY A 254 15.66 -52.96 -7.00
C GLY A 254 15.92 -54.16 -6.08
N GLU A 255 16.11 -53.92 -4.79
CA GLU A 255 16.37 -54.95 -3.78
C GLU A 255 15.18 -55.90 -3.61
N LEU A 256 13.94 -55.39 -3.53
CA LEU A 256 12.73 -56.22 -3.48
C LEU A 256 12.61 -57.14 -4.71
N ASN A 257 13.00 -56.66 -5.89
CA ASN A 257 12.94 -57.46 -7.11
C ASN A 257 14.03 -58.53 -7.18
N LYS A 258 15.20 -58.29 -6.59
CA LYS A 258 16.34 -59.21 -6.61
C LYS A 258 16.29 -60.23 -5.47
N ASP A 259 16.09 -59.75 -4.25
CA ASP A 259 16.27 -60.51 -3.01
C ASP A 259 14.93 -60.85 -2.34
N GLY A 260 13.81 -60.29 -2.83
CA GLY A 260 12.45 -60.57 -2.33
C GLY A 260 12.10 -59.88 -1.01
N ARG A 261 13.03 -59.09 -0.46
CA ARG A 261 12.90 -58.43 0.84
C ARG A 261 13.78 -57.18 0.92
N ILE A 262 13.43 -56.27 1.81
CA ILE A 262 14.23 -55.10 2.20
C ILE A 262 14.27 -54.97 3.72
N VAL A 263 15.23 -54.21 4.23
CA VAL A 263 15.32 -53.88 5.65
C VAL A 263 15.30 -52.37 5.81
N ILE A 264 14.34 -51.86 6.59
CA ILE A 264 14.20 -50.44 6.89
C ILE A 264 14.50 -50.16 8.36
N ASP A 265 15.05 -48.99 8.64
CA ASP A 265 15.29 -48.54 10.02
C ASP A 265 13.99 -47.99 10.63
N VAL A 266 13.53 -48.60 11.72
CA VAL A 266 12.32 -48.20 12.46
C VAL A 266 12.67 -48.04 13.94
N PRO A 267 13.05 -46.82 14.38
CA PRO A 267 13.39 -46.56 15.78
C PRO A 267 12.26 -46.98 16.73
N GLY A 268 12.59 -47.79 17.74
CA GLY A 268 11.63 -48.24 18.76
C GLY A 268 10.88 -49.54 18.45
N VAL A 269 11.11 -50.17 17.29
CA VAL A 269 10.57 -51.50 16.95
C VAL A 269 11.71 -52.52 16.89
N GLY A 270 11.63 -53.59 17.70
CA GLY A 270 12.64 -54.66 17.71
C GLY A 270 14.05 -54.17 18.03
N ASN A 271 15.01 -54.48 17.14
CA ASN A 271 16.41 -54.01 17.21
C ASN A 271 16.64 -52.68 16.44
N GLY A 272 15.55 -51.96 16.11
CA GLY A 272 15.60 -50.75 15.29
C GLY A 272 15.57 -51.01 13.78
N LYS A 273 15.49 -52.27 13.35
CA LYS A 273 15.40 -52.67 11.93
C LYS A 273 14.23 -53.60 11.69
N VAL A 274 13.52 -53.39 10.59
CA VAL A 274 12.35 -54.18 10.22
C VAL A 274 12.52 -54.70 8.80
N GLU A 275 12.40 -56.02 8.65
CA GLU A 275 12.40 -56.70 7.36
C GLU A 275 10.99 -56.68 6.76
N LEU A 276 10.90 -56.24 5.50
CA LEU A 276 9.67 -56.18 4.72
C LEU A 276 9.86 -57.03 3.45
N GLU A 277 8.99 -58.02 3.29
CA GLU A 277 9.01 -58.94 2.15
C GLU A 277 8.10 -58.44 1.03
N LYS A 278 8.39 -58.88 -0.20
CA LYS A 278 7.66 -58.52 -1.43
C LYS A 278 6.17 -58.88 -1.39
N ASP A 279 5.76 -59.77 -0.48
CA ASP A 279 4.37 -60.19 -0.33
C ASP A 279 3.52 -59.22 0.52
N ILE A 280 4.16 -58.30 1.27
CA ILE A 280 3.55 -57.28 2.13
C ILE A 280 3.78 -55.86 1.57
N LEU A 281 4.88 -55.65 0.84
CA LEU A 281 5.32 -54.36 0.32
C LEU A 281 5.64 -54.47 -1.17
N GLU A 282 4.99 -53.63 -1.97
CA GLU A 282 5.32 -53.44 -3.39
C GLU A 282 5.81 -52.01 -3.61
N ILE A 283 6.91 -51.83 -4.33
CA ILE A 283 7.41 -50.51 -4.73
C ILE A 283 7.40 -50.44 -6.25
N VAL A 284 6.53 -49.60 -6.81
CA VAL A 284 6.26 -49.55 -8.25
C VAL A 284 6.42 -48.14 -8.76
N LYS A 285 7.08 -47.99 -9.91
CA LYS A 285 7.18 -46.71 -10.60
C LYS A 285 5.83 -46.39 -11.24
N ARG A 286 5.18 -45.32 -10.80
CA ARG A 286 3.89 -44.85 -11.31
C ARG A 286 3.99 -43.40 -11.76
N THR A 287 3.24 -43.05 -12.80
CA THR A 287 3.09 -41.66 -13.24
C THR A 287 1.93 -41.03 -12.50
N ARG A 288 2.22 -40.06 -11.63
CA ARG A 288 1.21 -39.17 -11.05
C ARG A 288 0.97 -38.02 -12.00
N VAL A 289 -0.30 -37.80 -12.34
CA VAL A 289 -0.72 -36.65 -13.16
C VAL A 289 -1.31 -35.61 -12.24
N GLU A 290 -0.67 -34.45 -12.15
CA GLU A 290 -1.17 -33.29 -11.43
C GLU A 290 -1.81 -32.31 -12.41
N ASN A 291 -3.13 -32.15 -12.31
CA ASN A 291 -3.88 -31.16 -13.08
C ASN A 291 -4.04 -29.83 -12.33
N ILE A 292 -3.80 -29.81 -11.01
CA ILE A 292 -3.97 -28.65 -10.15
C ILE A 292 -2.61 -28.33 -9.53
N ARG A 293 -2.22 -27.06 -9.59
CA ARG A 293 -1.09 -26.51 -8.83
C ARG A 293 -1.65 -25.84 -7.58
N GLU A 294 -1.06 -26.17 -6.43
CA GLU A 294 -1.38 -25.55 -5.14
C GLU A 294 -0.16 -24.81 -4.62
N TYR A 295 -0.33 -23.55 -4.20
CA TYR A 295 0.76 -22.75 -3.63
C TYR A 295 0.24 -21.72 -2.63
N THR A 296 1.12 -21.25 -1.74
CA THR A 296 0.86 -20.09 -0.90
C THR A 296 1.36 -18.84 -1.62
N PRO A 297 0.50 -17.83 -1.88
CA PRO A 297 0.91 -16.65 -2.63
C PRO A 297 1.90 -15.81 -1.82
N ASN A 298 2.80 -15.14 -2.54
CA ASN A 298 3.63 -14.08 -1.98
C ASN A 298 2.81 -12.79 -1.85
N VAL A 299 3.26 -11.87 -0.99
CA VAL A 299 2.55 -10.61 -0.72
C VAL A 299 3.48 -9.41 -0.85
N ILE A 300 3.12 -8.45 -1.71
CA ILE A 300 3.71 -7.12 -1.73
C ILE A 300 2.82 -6.17 -0.93
N GLU A 301 3.38 -5.52 0.08
CA GLU A 301 2.68 -4.66 1.02
C GLU A 301 3.18 -3.21 0.98
N PRO A 302 2.43 -2.31 0.31
CA PRO A 302 2.49 -0.88 0.56
C PRO A 302 1.72 -0.49 1.84
N SER A 303 2.42 0.02 2.85
CA SER A 303 1.87 0.47 4.14
C SER A 303 2.08 1.97 4.35
N PHE A 304 0.98 2.73 4.35
CA PHE A 304 0.98 4.21 4.37
C PHE A 304 0.68 4.75 5.77
N GLY A 305 1.63 5.47 6.36
CA GLY A 305 1.45 6.22 7.60
C GLY A 305 0.81 7.59 7.36
N ILE A 306 -0.53 7.66 7.30
CA ILE A 306 -1.26 8.87 6.89
C ILE A 306 -0.89 10.10 7.74
N GLY A 307 -0.71 9.93 9.05
CA GLY A 307 -0.31 11.03 9.94
C GLY A 307 1.08 11.60 9.62
N ARG A 308 2.05 10.74 9.28
CA ARG A 308 3.41 11.15 8.90
C ARG A 308 3.43 11.83 7.53
N ILE A 309 2.69 11.27 6.57
CA ILE A 309 2.52 11.88 5.24
C ILE A 309 1.92 13.28 5.38
N LEU A 310 0.85 13.44 6.15
CA LEU A 310 0.20 14.73 6.36
C LEU A 310 1.15 15.75 7.00
N TYR A 311 1.86 15.35 8.06
CA TYR A 311 2.79 16.26 8.75
C TYR A 311 3.93 16.71 7.83
N SER A 312 4.56 15.75 7.13
CA SER A 312 5.65 16.03 6.19
C SER A 312 5.18 16.92 5.04
N LEU A 313 3.99 16.64 4.48
CA LEU A 313 3.38 17.47 3.46
C LEU A 313 3.19 18.91 3.95
N VAL A 314 2.64 19.11 5.15
CA VAL A 314 2.44 20.45 5.73
C VAL A 314 3.76 21.21 5.85
N GLU A 315 4.84 20.56 6.31
CA GLU A 315 6.16 21.20 6.32
C GLU A 315 6.67 21.54 4.91
N HIS A 316 6.39 20.71 3.91
CA HIS A 316 6.86 20.92 2.53
C HIS A 316 6.16 22.09 1.85
N ILE A 317 4.89 22.32 2.15
CA ILE A 317 4.05 23.33 1.49
C ILE A 317 3.87 24.61 2.32
N TYR A 318 4.39 24.66 3.54
CA TYR A 318 4.31 25.86 4.38
C TYR A 318 5.40 26.86 4.01
N TRP A 319 5.02 28.13 3.88
CA TRP A 319 5.94 29.26 3.70
C TRP A 319 5.27 30.57 4.12
N SER A 320 6.05 31.63 4.30
CA SER A 320 5.53 32.97 4.60
C SER A 320 5.73 33.93 3.43
N ARG A 321 4.81 34.87 3.24
CA ARG A 321 4.90 35.87 2.17
C ARG A 321 6.22 36.67 2.26
N PRO A 322 6.86 37.00 1.12
CA PRO A 322 8.04 37.85 1.13
C PRO A 322 7.77 39.19 1.82
N GLY A 323 8.58 39.52 2.82
CA GLY A 323 8.47 40.77 3.59
C GLY A 323 7.40 40.78 4.69
N ASP A 324 6.69 39.67 4.93
CA ASP A 324 5.70 39.56 6.01
C ASP A 324 5.66 38.13 6.58
N GLU A 325 6.51 37.87 7.58
CA GLU A 325 6.60 36.56 8.25
C GLU A 325 5.29 36.12 8.92
N ALA A 326 4.43 37.08 9.30
CA ALA A 326 3.15 36.80 9.93
C ALA A 326 2.09 36.30 8.93
N ARG A 327 2.36 36.38 7.62
CA ARG A 327 1.46 35.89 6.57
C ARG A 327 1.91 34.52 6.07
N GLY A 328 1.61 33.51 6.86
CA GLY A 328 1.79 32.11 6.49
C GLY A 328 0.85 31.67 5.35
N VAL A 329 1.29 30.68 4.57
CA VAL A 329 0.58 30.08 3.46
C VAL A 329 0.79 28.57 3.51
N LEU A 330 -0.28 27.80 3.32
CA LEU A 330 -0.19 26.37 3.05
C LEU A 330 -0.52 26.09 1.59
N SER A 331 0.50 25.74 0.80
CA SER A 331 0.35 25.51 -0.64
C SER A 331 -0.24 24.14 -1.00
N PHE A 332 -1.38 23.77 -0.41
CA PHE A 332 -2.08 22.55 -0.81
C PHE A 332 -2.45 22.61 -2.30
N PRO A 333 -2.17 21.56 -3.09
CA PRO A 333 -2.70 21.46 -4.44
C PRO A 333 -4.24 21.54 -4.41
N PRO A 334 -4.87 22.23 -5.37
CA PRO A 334 -6.32 22.42 -5.35
C PRO A 334 -7.13 21.11 -5.20
N PRO A 335 -6.75 19.98 -5.83
CA PRO A 335 -7.47 18.72 -5.66
C PRO A 335 -7.50 18.17 -4.23
N VAL A 336 -6.50 18.48 -3.40
CA VAL A 336 -6.38 17.94 -2.03
C VAL A 336 -6.65 18.98 -0.94
N ALA A 337 -6.73 20.26 -1.27
CA ALA A 337 -7.03 21.31 -0.31
C ALA A 337 -8.36 21.06 0.46
N PRO A 338 -8.42 21.25 1.80
CA PRO A 338 -9.62 20.96 2.58
C PRO A 338 -10.84 21.79 2.15
N THR A 339 -10.62 23.09 1.95
CA THR A 339 -11.60 24.03 1.39
C THR A 339 -11.07 24.48 0.04
N LYS A 340 -11.87 24.35 -1.04
CA LYS A 340 -11.42 24.72 -2.39
C LYS A 340 -11.53 26.22 -2.63
N VAL A 341 -12.62 26.83 -2.18
CA VAL A 341 -12.93 28.22 -2.51
C VAL A 341 -13.30 29.04 -1.29
N LEU A 342 -12.66 30.19 -1.14
CA LEU A 342 -13.11 31.27 -0.27
C LEU A 342 -13.99 32.22 -1.08
N LEU A 343 -15.19 32.52 -0.59
CA LEU A 343 -16.09 33.52 -1.15
C LEU A 343 -16.11 34.77 -0.27
N VAL A 344 -15.82 35.92 -0.87
CA VAL A 344 -15.59 37.17 -0.15
C VAL A 344 -16.45 38.30 -0.75
N PRO A 345 -17.46 38.82 -0.04
CA PRO A 345 -18.14 40.03 -0.46
C PRO A 345 -17.25 41.25 -0.19
N LEU A 346 -17.16 42.21 -1.13
CA LEU A 346 -16.31 43.39 -0.97
C LEU A 346 -16.75 44.28 0.20
N SER A 347 -18.07 44.38 0.43
CA SER A 347 -18.66 45.14 1.53
C SER A 347 -19.76 44.35 2.25
N THR A 348 -20.26 44.91 3.36
CA THR A 348 -21.35 44.35 4.16
C THR A 348 -22.74 44.65 3.60
N ASN A 349 -22.84 45.22 2.38
CA ASN A 349 -24.13 45.48 1.74
C ASN A 349 -24.91 44.14 1.57
N PRO A 350 -26.19 44.08 2.01
CA PRO A 350 -27.03 42.88 1.90
C PRO A 350 -27.12 42.27 0.49
N GLU A 351 -26.98 43.06 -0.57
CA GLU A 351 -27.00 42.56 -1.95
C GLU A 351 -25.81 41.64 -2.25
N PHE A 352 -24.62 41.91 -1.68
CA PHE A 352 -23.48 41.01 -1.79
C PHE A 352 -23.73 39.68 -1.08
N SER A 353 -24.39 39.72 0.08
CA SER A 353 -24.71 38.51 0.84
C SER A 353 -25.62 37.57 0.06
N LYS A 354 -26.62 38.10 -0.68
CA LYS A 354 -27.48 37.30 -1.56
C LYS A 354 -26.66 36.67 -2.69
N LEU A 355 -25.83 37.47 -3.35
CA LEU A 355 -25.01 37.03 -4.49
C LEU A 355 -24.02 35.92 -4.10
N VAL A 356 -23.28 36.12 -3.01
CA VAL A 356 -22.29 35.16 -2.50
C VAL A 356 -22.97 33.86 -2.02
N ARG A 357 -24.14 33.94 -1.37
CA ARG A 357 -24.90 32.74 -0.97
C ARG A 357 -25.40 31.94 -2.17
N ARG A 358 -25.86 32.61 -3.24
CA ARG A 358 -26.22 31.96 -4.51
C ARG A 358 -25.02 31.24 -5.12
N PHE A 359 -23.88 31.92 -5.25
CA PHE A 359 -22.66 31.34 -5.79
C PHE A 359 -22.19 30.13 -4.96
N SER A 360 -22.21 30.27 -3.63
CA SER A 360 -21.89 29.19 -2.69
C SER A 360 -22.77 27.96 -2.86
N HIS A 361 -24.08 28.14 -3.11
CA HIS A 361 -25.00 27.04 -3.39
C HIS A 361 -24.67 26.36 -4.73
N LYS A 362 -24.37 27.12 -5.78
CA LYS A 362 -23.95 26.59 -7.09
C LYS A 362 -22.68 25.74 -6.98
N LEU A 363 -21.67 26.20 -6.24
CA LEU A 363 -20.47 25.41 -5.97
C LEU A 363 -20.78 24.13 -5.17
N ARG A 364 -21.64 24.20 -4.15
CA ARG A 364 -22.04 23.01 -3.39
C ARG A 364 -22.79 21.98 -4.25
N ALA A 365 -23.64 22.44 -5.17
CA ALA A 365 -24.34 21.56 -6.10
C ALA A 365 -23.38 20.82 -7.04
N LEU A 366 -22.17 21.36 -7.26
CA LEU A 366 -21.08 20.73 -8.01
C LEU A 366 -20.13 19.89 -7.14
N GLY A 367 -20.40 19.76 -5.83
CA GLY A 367 -19.51 19.05 -4.91
C GLY A 367 -18.25 19.83 -4.51
N ILE A 368 -18.18 21.13 -4.78
CA ILE A 368 -17.00 21.96 -4.51
C ILE A 368 -17.09 22.58 -3.11
N SER A 369 -16.19 22.18 -2.22
CA SER A 369 -16.13 22.73 -0.85
C SER A 369 -15.76 24.21 -0.88
N ASN A 370 -16.58 25.03 -0.21
CA ASN A 370 -16.38 26.47 -0.17
C ASN A 370 -16.80 27.06 1.17
N ARG A 371 -16.21 28.20 1.49
CA ARG A 371 -16.47 28.96 2.72
C ARG A 371 -16.77 30.41 2.37
N ILE A 372 -17.74 31.01 3.06
CA ILE A 372 -18.01 32.45 2.98
C ILE A 372 -17.28 33.13 4.15
N ASP A 373 -16.55 34.21 3.86
CA ASP A 373 -16.02 35.14 4.88
C ASP A 373 -16.61 36.54 4.66
N ASP A 374 -17.74 36.80 5.29
CA ASP A 374 -18.48 38.07 5.32
C ASP A 374 -18.19 38.90 6.58
N THR A 375 -17.09 38.60 7.28
CA THR A 375 -16.68 39.39 8.45
C THR A 375 -16.33 40.83 8.07
N SER A 376 -16.43 41.75 9.03
CA SER A 376 -16.07 43.17 8.86
C SER A 376 -14.56 43.42 8.66
N ALA A 377 -13.74 42.38 8.59
CA ALA A 377 -12.31 42.49 8.32
C ALA A 377 -12.05 42.95 6.87
N SER A 378 -10.94 43.66 6.65
CA SER A 378 -10.52 44.04 5.29
C SER A 378 -10.35 42.79 4.41
N ILE A 379 -10.59 42.94 3.11
CA ILE A 379 -10.46 41.85 2.13
C ILE A 379 -9.07 41.18 2.21
N GLY A 380 -8.01 41.97 2.39
CA GLY A 380 -6.64 41.45 2.57
C GLY A 380 -6.49 40.57 3.82
N LYS A 381 -7.12 40.93 4.94
CA LYS A 381 -7.12 40.10 6.16
C LYS A 381 -7.94 38.82 5.98
N ARG A 382 -9.05 38.89 5.23
CA ARG A 382 -9.86 37.71 4.88
C ARG A 382 -9.08 36.74 4.02
N TYR A 383 -8.36 37.23 3.01
CA TYR A 383 -7.44 36.41 2.21
C TYR A 383 -6.32 35.82 3.05
N ALA A 384 -5.60 36.63 3.83
CA ALA A 384 -4.46 36.16 4.62
C ALA A 384 -4.84 34.98 5.54
N ARG A 385 -5.96 35.07 6.27
CA ARG A 385 -6.45 33.98 7.14
C ARG A 385 -6.75 32.68 6.39
N ASN A 386 -7.21 32.76 5.14
CA ASN A 386 -7.57 31.56 4.38
C ASN A 386 -6.40 31.02 3.56
N ASP A 387 -5.45 31.87 3.17
CA ASP A 387 -4.15 31.48 2.63
C ASP A 387 -3.40 30.61 3.66
N GLU A 388 -3.43 31.00 4.94
CA GLU A 388 -2.84 30.25 6.07
C GLU A 388 -3.52 28.89 6.30
N LEU A 389 -4.83 28.79 6.01
CA LEU A 389 -5.59 27.53 6.02
C LEU A 389 -5.42 26.72 4.73
N GLY A 390 -4.68 27.25 3.76
CA GLY A 390 -4.38 26.64 2.48
C GLY A 390 -5.55 26.56 1.50
N THR A 391 -6.53 27.46 1.61
CA THR A 391 -7.60 27.59 0.61
C THR A 391 -7.01 28.12 -0.70
N PRO A 392 -7.04 27.35 -1.81
CA PRO A 392 -6.27 27.67 -3.01
C PRO A 392 -6.90 28.79 -3.83
N LEU A 393 -8.23 28.94 -3.79
CA LEU A 393 -8.96 29.88 -4.65
C LEU A 393 -9.77 30.88 -3.82
N GLY A 394 -9.73 32.14 -4.21
CA GLY A 394 -10.55 33.21 -3.65
C GLY A 394 -11.49 33.78 -4.72
N VAL A 395 -12.75 33.98 -4.39
CA VAL A 395 -13.73 34.61 -5.28
C VAL A 395 -14.25 35.87 -4.60
N THR A 396 -14.07 37.03 -5.25
CA THR A 396 -14.59 38.32 -4.77
C THR A 396 -15.86 38.69 -5.51
N ALA A 397 -16.89 39.04 -4.74
CA ALA A 397 -18.08 39.71 -5.23
C ALA A 397 -17.96 41.21 -4.92
N ASP A 398 -17.84 42.05 -5.94
CA ASP A 398 -17.66 43.50 -5.83
C ASP A 398 -18.78 44.27 -6.56
N PHE A 399 -18.73 45.60 -6.51
CA PHE A 399 -19.76 46.44 -7.12
C PHE A 399 -19.99 46.15 -8.61
N GLN A 400 -18.95 45.73 -9.34
CA GLN A 400 -19.10 45.35 -10.74
C GLN A 400 -19.86 44.02 -10.86
N SER A 401 -19.68 43.08 -9.93
CA SER A 401 -20.49 41.85 -9.86
C SER A 401 -21.99 42.10 -9.75
N LEU A 402 -22.41 43.20 -9.11
CA LEU A 402 -23.81 43.60 -9.04
C LEU A 402 -24.32 44.24 -10.35
N LYS A 403 -23.42 44.83 -11.15
CA LYS A 403 -23.75 45.49 -12.42
C LYS A 403 -23.83 44.48 -13.58
N ASP A 404 -22.83 43.61 -13.72
CA ASP A 404 -22.66 42.76 -14.90
C ASP A 404 -22.63 41.24 -14.59
N GLY A 405 -22.72 40.85 -13.32
CA GLY A 405 -22.71 39.43 -12.91
C GLY A 405 -21.35 38.74 -12.97
N SER A 406 -20.27 39.47 -13.27
CA SER A 406 -18.90 38.93 -13.30
C SER A 406 -18.29 38.80 -11.90
N PHE A 407 -17.31 37.91 -11.73
CA PHE A 407 -16.61 37.70 -10.47
C PHE A 407 -15.10 37.72 -10.68
N THR A 408 -14.38 38.15 -9.66
CA THR A 408 -12.92 38.05 -9.63
C THR A 408 -12.51 36.75 -8.95
N LEU A 409 -11.69 35.95 -9.63
CA LEU A 409 -11.05 34.75 -9.09
C LEU A 409 -9.57 35.06 -8.80
N ARG A 410 -9.12 34.69 -7.61
CA ARG A 410 -7.77 34.89 -7.09
C ARG A 410 -7.11 33.54 -6.84
N ASP A 411 -5.86 33.41 -7.24
CA ASP A 411 -4.99 32.31 -6.82
C ASP A 411 -4.27 32.63 -5.50
N ARG A 412 -4.21 31.64 -4.61
CA ARG A 412 -3.51 31.73 -3.33
C ARG A 412 -2.04 32.00 -3.54
N ASP A 413 -1.33 31.18 -4.31
CA ASP A 413 0.13 31.18 -4.29
C ASP A 413 0.72 32.44 -4.93
N THR A 414 0.22 32.80 -6.12
CA THR A 414 0.68 33.96 -6.89
C THR A 414 0.00 35.27 -6.48
N MET A 415 -1.14 35.21 -5.78
CA MET A 415 -2.02 36.35 -5.49
C MET A 415 -2.61 37.04 -6.73
N LYS A 416 -2.34 36.52 -7.94
CA LYS A 416 -2.87 37.05 -9.20
C LYS A 416 -4.37 36.82 -9.29
N GLN A 417 -5.02 37.67 -10.09
CA GLN A 417 -6.47 37.71 -10.19
C GLN A 417 -6.89 37.74 -11.67
N VAL A 418 -7.99 37.06 -11.95
CA VAL A 418 -8.67 37.11 -13.24
C VAL A 418 -10.15 37.46 -13.03
N ARG A 419 -10.79 38.06 -14.02
CA ARG A 419 -12.21 38.42 -13.95
C ARG A 419 -12.95 37.93 -15.18
N ALA A 420 -14.07 37.24 -14.95
CA ALA A 420 -14.90 36.68 -16.01
C ALA A 420 -16.36 36.53 -15.57
N SER A 421 -17.22 36.04 -16.46
CA SER A 421 -18.61 35.70 -16.12
C SER A 421 -18.69 34.64 -15.01
N GLU A 422 -19.81 34.57 -14.30
CA GLU A 422 -20.02 33.53 -13.28
C GLU A 422 -19.80 32.12 -13.86
N GLU A 423 -20.29 31.86 -15.06
CA GLU A 423 -20.15 30.57 -15.75
C GLU A 423 -18.68 30.20 -15.95
N GLU A 424 -17.87 31.13 -16.44
CA GLU A 424 -16.44 30.93 -16.69
C GLU A 424 -15.65 30.74 -15.40
N ILE A 425 -15.96 31.53 -14.36
CA ILE A 425 -15.31 31.39 -13.04
C ILE A 425 -15.67 30.04 -12.41
N VAL A 426 -16.93 29.61 -12.47
CA VAL A 426 -17.34 28.29 -11.97
C VAL A 426 -16.65 27.16 -12.73
N ALA A 427 -16.51 27.29 -14.05
CA ALA A 427 -15.79 26.31 -14.86
C ALA A 427 -14.30 26.23 -14.49
N ALA A 428 -13.64 27.38 -14.30
CA ALA A 428 -12.24 27.43 -13.86
C ALA A 428 -12.04 26.84 -12.45
N ILE A 429 -12.94 27.14 -11.50
CA ILE A 429 -12.87 26.54 -10.17
C ILE A 429 -12.99 25.03 -10.24
N LYS A 430 -13.91 24.52 -11.07
CA LYS A 430 -14.11 23.08 -11.25
C LYS A 430 -12.87 22.40 -11.81
N SER A 431 -12.30 22.91 -12.90
CA SER A 431 -11.12 22.30 -13.53
C SER A 431 -9.89 22.31 -12.61
N LEU A 432 -9.65 23.41 -11.90
CA LEU A 432 -8.59 23.50 -10.90
C LEU A 432 -8.84 22.50 -9.76
N SER A 433 -10.06 22.42 -9.24
CA SER A 433 -10.42 21.51 -8.13
C SER A 433 -10.32 20.03 -8.52
N GLU A 434 -10.55 19.69 -9.79
CA GLU A 434 -10.40 18.33 -10.33
C GLU A 434 -8.94 18.02 -10.71
N GLY A 435 -8.11 19.05 -10.87
CA GLY A 435 -6.71 18.96 -11.29
C GLY A 435 -6.56 18.71 -12.79
N THR A 436 -7.53 19.15 -13.60
CA THR A 436 -7.49 19.04 -15.07
C THR A 436 -6.84 20.27 -15.72
N GLU A 437 -6.83 21.41 -15.03
CA GLU A 437 -6.06 22.61 -15.38
C GLU A 437 -5.17 23.03 -14.19
N ILE A 438 -4.09 23.77 -14.47
CA ILE A 438 -3.34 24.54 -13.47
C ILE A 438 -3.69 26.03 -13.57
N TRP A 439 -3.29 26.83 -12.57
CA TRP A 439 -3.61 28.26 -12.54
C TRP A 439 -3.12 28.99 -13.80
N GLU A 440 -1.95 28.63 -14.30
CA GLU A 440 -1.34 29.20 -15.50
C GLU A 440 -2.23 29.01 -16.75
N ASP A 441 -2.99 27.92 -16.84
CA ASP A 441 -3.90 27.69 -17.96
C ASP A 441 -5.12 28.60 -17.86
N VAL A 442 -5.68 28.75 -16.66
CA VAL A 442 -6.80 29.66 -16.38
C VAL A 442 -6.38 31.11 -16.61
N ALA A 443 -5.20 31.51 -16.13
CA ALA A 443 -4.66 32.87 -16.29
C ALA A 443 -4.37 33.24 -17.76
N LYS A 444 -4.13 32.26 -18.64
CA LYS A 444 -3.96 32.52 -20.08
C LYS A 444 -5.29 32.78 -20.79
N ARG A 445 -6.39 32.17 -20.34
CA ARG A 445 -7.68 32.22 -21.04
C ARG A 445 -8.69 33.21 -20.44
N LEU A 446 -8.50 33.63 -19.19
CA LEU A 446 -9.36 34.62 -18.55
C LEU A 446 -8.64 35.98 -18.43
N PRO A 447 -9.36 37.12 -18.59
CA PRO A 447 -8.79 38.45 -18.47
C PRO A 447 -8.14 38.69 -17.10
N GLU A 448 -6.90 39.16 -17.09
CA GLU A 448 -6.22 39.59 -15.87
C GLU A 448 -6.97 40.76 -15.22
N PHE A 449 -7.11 40.73 -13.90
CA PHE A 449 -7.74 41.77 -13.12
C PHE A 449 -6.72 42.45 -12.23
N THR A 450 -6.35 43.68 -12.58
CA THR A 450 -5.41 44.50 -11.80
C THR A 450 -6.11 45.49 -10.89
N GLU A 451 -7.16 46.15 -11.39
CA GLU A 451 -7.91 47.18 -10.67
C GLU A 451 -9.38 47.23 -11.10
N GLN A 452 -10.23 47.75 -10.22
CA GLN A 452 -11.65 47.94 -10.50
C GLN A 452 -11.85 49.22 -11.32
N GLN A 453 -12.51 49.13 -12.48
CA GLN A 453 -12.96 50.32 -13.20
C GLN A 453 -14.10 50.97 -12.42
N VAL A 454 -13.83 52.12 -11.83
CA VAL A 454 -14.81 52.93 -11.10
C VAL A 454 -15.41 53.92 -12.10
N ASP A 455 -16.45 53.47 -12.82
CA ASP A 455 -17.39 54.35 -13.52
C ASP A 455 -18.65 54.59 -12.67
#